data_AF-A0A857VCX4-F1
#
_entry.id   AF-A0A857VCX4-F1
#
_cell.length_a   1.000
_cell.length_b   1.000
_cell.length_c   1.000
_cell.angle_alpha   90.00
_cell.angle_beta   90.00
_cell.angle_gamma   90.00
#
_symmetry.space_group_name_H-M   'P 1'
#
loop_
_entity.id
_entity.type
_entity.pdbx_description
1 polymer ?
#
loop_
_entity_poly.entity_id
_entity_poly.type
_entity_poly.pdbx_seq_one_letter_code
_entity_poly.pdbx_strand_id
1 'polypeptide(L)'
;MADNLGSGTAAGLVEYLDSLVAKGRSRDGVVTPLKTAIVKVLEKTESEDWGAVDITHIDVEDVMARFKNFTMGDYTDASYRAYELRIKRAISWYKNFLSNPGWYPKERQRTSKVSNGGKTPNSDSNRLCRGEKKRLGVPGAAGKDSIRVEEQGHDTPIIDAIAYPFPLMNGKTARIYMPRGVTKSDVQRLAIFLEALVIEQDKDR
;
A
#
# COMPACT_ATOMS: atom_id res chain seq x y z
N MET A 1 25.40 29.27 -4.05
CA MET A 1 24.15 28.51 -3.95
C MET A 1 23.73 28.64 -2.50
N ALA A 2 22.56 29.20 -2.21
CA ALA A 2 22.11 29.34 -0.84
C ALA A 2 21.83 27.92 -0.30
N ASP A 3 22.50 27.53 0.79
CA ASP A 3 22.29 26.24 1.45
C ASP A 3 20.90 26.24 2.10
N ASN A 4 19.85 25.94 1.31
CA ASN A 4 18.46 25.93 1.77
C ASN A 4 18.07 24.60 2.41
N LEU A 5 19.03 23.67 2.57
CA LEU A 5 18.83 22.31 3.10
C LEU A 5 17.98 22.27 4.39
N GLY A 6 18.15 23.25 5.28
CA GLY A 6 17.44 23.33 6.57
C GLY A 6 16.31 24.36 6.63
N SER A 7 15.95 25.00 5.51
CA SER A 7 15.02 26.14 5.50
C SER A 7 13.55 25.79 5.76
N GLY A 8 13.18 24.51 5.68
CA GLY A 8 11.76 24.10 5.78
C GLY A 8 10.96 24.31 4.49
N THR A 9 11.58 24.92 3.47
CA THR A 9 10.91 25.31 2.22
C THR A 9 10.91 24.21 1.16
N ALA A 10 10.11 24.43 0.11
CA ALA A 10 10.08 23.57 -1.07
C ALA A 10 11.41 23.47 -1.81
N ALA A 11 12.13 24.59 -1.93
CA ALA A 11 13.48 24.59 -2.48
C ALA A 11 14.43 23.75 -1.63
N GLY A 12 14.35 23.89 -0.30
CA GLY A 12 15.13 23.09 0.65
C GLY A 12 14.86 21.58 0.57
N LEU A 13 13.61 21.18 0.33
CA LEU A 13 13.24 19.78 0.11
C LEU A 13 13.86 19.22 -1.18
N VAL A 14 13.80 19.97 -2.28
CA VAL A 14 14.40 19.56 -3.56
C VAL A 14 15.92 19.44 -3.43
N GLU A 15 16.56 20.38 -2.76
CA GLU A 15 18.00 20.36 -2.52
C GLU A 15 18.41 19.20 -1.59
N TYR A 16 17.62 18.90 -0.57
CA TYR A 16 17.80 17.71 0.27
C TYR A 16 17.76 16.43 -0.57
N LEU A 17 16.76 16.29 -1.45
CA LEU A 17 16.63 15.16 -2.36
C LEU A 17 17.84 15.03 -3.29
N ASP A 18 18.32 16.12 -3.88
CA ASP A 18 19.52 16.14 -4.71
C ASP A 18 20.78 15.75 -3.90
N SER A 19 20.87 16.20 -2.64
CA SER A 19 21.96 15.84 -1.74
C SER A 19 21.99 14.34 -1.39
N LEU A 20 20.82 13.67 -1.36
CA LEU A 20 20.75 12.22 -1.15
C LEU A 20 21.33 11.45 -2.33
N VAL A 21 21.08 11.91 -3.55
CA VAL A 21 21.64 11.32 -4.78
C VAL A 21 23.14 11.58 -4.85
N ALA A 22 23.57 12.83 -4.62
CA ALA A 22 24.98 13.21 -4.64
C ALA A 22 25.82 12.44 -3.61
N LYS A 23 25.25 12.17 -2.42
CA LYS A 23 25.91 11.39 -1.36
C LYS A 23 25.77 9.86 -1.53
N GLY A 24 25.13 9.39 -2.60
CA GLY A 24 24.88 7.96 -2.85
C GLY A 24 23.97 7.29 -1.82
N ARG A 25 23.18 8.07 -1.07
CA ARG A 25 22.28 7.58 -0.01
C ARG A 25 20.93 7.11 -0.57
N SER A 26 20.58 7.53 -1.79
CA SER A 26 19.37 7.09 -2.50
C SER A 26 19.64 6.98 -4.00
N ARG A 27 18.84 6.16 -4.68
CA ARG A 27 18.95 5.97 -6.14
C ARG A 27 18.18 7.09 -6.86
N ASP A 28 18.73 7.56 -7.98
CA ASP A 28 18.09 8.59 -8.80
C ASP A 28 16.66 8.23 -9.21
N GLY A 29 16.42 6.97 -9.61
CA GLY A 29 15.08 6.50 -9.99
C GLY A 29 14.02 6.54 -8.87
N VAL A 30 14.43 6.70 -7.60
CA VAL A 30 13.50 6.88 -6.46
C VAL A 30 13.26 8.38 -6.21
N VAL A 31 14.31 9.19 -6.36
CA VAL A 31 14.31 10.62 -6.04
C VAL A 31 13.65 11.46 -7.15
N THR A 32 13.93 11.16 -8.42
CA THR A 32 13.40 11.91 -9.56
C THR A 32 11.86 11.96 -9.61
N PRO A 33 11.13 10.85 -9.38
CA PRO A 33 9.66 10.89 -9.29
C PRO A 33 9.12 11.73 -8.13
N LEU A 34 9.85 11.82 -7.01
CA LEU A 34 9.47 12.64 -5.85
C LEU A 34 9.64 14.13 -6.18
N LYS A 35 10.81 14.50 -6.72
CA LYS A 35 11.13 15.86 -7.14
C LYS A 35 10.14 16.38 -8.18
N THR A 36 9.89 15.60 -9.22
CA THR A 36 8.95 15.96 -10.29
C THR A 36 7.52 16.16 -9.80
N ALA A 37 7.06 15.35 -8.84
CA ALA A 37 5.73 15.50 -8.25
C ALA A 37 5.60 16.84 -7.50
N ILE A 38 6.59 17.17 -6.66
CA ILE A 38 6.58 18.42 -5.87
C ILE A 38 6.58 19.64 -6.78
N VAL A 39 7.51 19.70 -7.73
CA VAL A 39 7.64 20.84 -8.64
C VAL A 39 6.35 21.05 -9.42
N LYS A 40 5.80 20.00 -10.05
CA LYS A 40 4.58 20.12 -10.85
C LYS A 40 3.35 20.54 -10.06
N VAL A 41 3.20 20.03 -8.84
CA VAL A 41 2.04 20.35 -8.01
C VAL A 41 2.14 21.79 -7.51
N LEU A 42 3.28 22.19 -6.96
CA LEU A 42 3.46 23.54 -6.42
C LEU A 42 3.48 24.62 -7.51
N GLU A 43 4.07 24.34 -8.67
CA GLU A 43 4.06 25.27 -9.82
C GLU A 43 2.63 25.59 -10.29
N LYS A 44 1.70 24.63 -10.15
CA LYS A 44 0.31 24.82 -10.54
C LYS A 44 -0.57 25.44 -9.46
N THR A 45 -0.25 25.24 -8.18
CA THR A 45 -1.09 25.75 -7.08
C THR A 45 -0.66 27.12 -6.57
N GLU A 46 0.64 27.39 -6.52
CA GLU A 46 1.26 28.55 -5.84
C GLU A 46 2.13 29.36 -6.82
N SER A 47 1.70 29.43 -8.09
CA SER A 47 2.41 30.06 -9.23
C SER A 47 3.40 31.17 -8.83
N GLU A 48 4.62 31.07 -9.39
CA GLU A 48 5.77 31.97 -9.25
C GLU A 48 6.68 31.76 -8.01
N ASP A 49 6.14 31.64 -6.79
CA ASP A 49 6.94 31.50 -5.55
C ASP A 49 6.94 30.09 -4.94
N TRP A 50 6.76 29.06 -5.77
CA TRP A 50 6.68 27.67 -5.33
C TRP A 50 7.87 27.23 -4.44
N GLY A 51 9.05 27.82 -4.64
CA GLY A 51 10.27 27.49 -3.90
C GLY A 51 10.29 27.99 -2.45
N ALA A 52 9.59 29.08 -2.15
CA ALA A 52 9.56 29.72 -0.83
C ALA A 52 8.48 29.16 0.10
N VAL A 53 7.59 28.32 -0.44
CA VAL A 53 6.49 27.70 0.32
C VAL A 53 7.05 26.83 1.44
N ASP A 54 6.60 27.07 2.68
CA ASP A 54 6.90 26.20 3.82
C ASP A 54 6.14 24.88 3.68
N ILE A 55 6.90 23.80 3.48
CA ILE A 55 6.36 22.45 3.27
C ILE A 55 6.11 21.74 4.61
N THR A 56 6.69 22.21 5.71
CA THR A 56 6.60 21.51 7.00
C THR A 56 5.18 21.56 7.59
N HIS A 57 4.43 22.63 7.32
CA HIS A 57 3.09 22.86 7.84
C HIS A 57 1.98 22.72 6.78
N ILE A 58 2.32 22.39 5.54
CA ILE A 58 1.34 22.34 4.46
C ILE A 58 0.39 21.14 4.58
N ASP A 59 -0.90 21.37 4.33
CA ASP A 59 -1.87 20.30 4.18
C ASP A 59 -1.80 19.74 2.75
N VAL A 60 -1.25 18.53 2.62
CA VAL A 60 -1.07 17.87 1.33
C VAL A 60 -2.41 17.59 0.65
N GLU A 61 -3.48 17.32 1.43
CA GLU A 61 -4.77 16.96 0.87
C GLU A 61 -5.47 18.19 0.27
N ASP A 62 -5.36 19.34 0.92
CA ASP A 62 -5.84 20.62 0.38
C ASP A 62 -5.08 21.03 -0.89
N VAL A 63 -3.73 20.95 -0.86
CA VAL A 63 -2.90 21.23 -2.05
C VAL A 63 -3.26 20.31 -3.21
N MET A 64 -3.48 19.03 -2.94
CA MET A 64 -3.87 18.07 -3.98
C MET A 64 -5.30 18.31 -4.49
N ALA A 65 -6.23 18.77 -3.65
CA ALA A 65 -7.57 19.16 -4.06
C ALA A 65 -7.53 20.38 -4.99
N ARG A 66 -6.76 21.41 -4.63
CA ARG A 66 -6.50 22.59 -5.48
C ARG A 66 -5.86 22.18 -6.80
N PHE A 67 -4.82 21.33 -6.75
CA PHE A 67 -4.16 20.81 -7.95
C PHE A 67 -5.13 20.05 -8.87
N LYS A 68 -5.99 19.19 -8.31
CA LYS A 68 -7.03 18.48 -9.08
C LYS A 68 -8.03 19.42 -9.73
N ASN A 69 -8.39 20.52 -9.07
CA ASN A 69 -9.26 21.54 -9.63
C ASN A 69 -8.57 22.30 -10.78
N PHE A 70 -7.28 22.63 -10.65
CA PHE A 70 -6.52 23.33 -11.70
C PHE A 70 -6.19 22.46 -12.92
N THR A 71 -6.13 21.13 -12.76
CA THR A 71 -5.75 20.18 -13.82
C THR A 71 -6.90 19.24 -14.20
N MET A 72 -8.15 19.67 -13.95
CA MET A 72 -9.34 18.88 -14.25
C MET A 72 -9.31 18.37 -15.70
N GLY A 73 -9.18 17.04 -15.86
CA GLY A 73 -9.16 16.36 -17.15
C GLY A 73 -7.77 15.94 -17.66
N ASP A 74 -6.67 16.49 -17.13
CA ASP A 74 -5.31 16.22 -17.63
C ASP A 74 -4.74 14.89 -17.12
N TYR A 75 -5.24 14.42 -15.97
CA TYR A 75 -4.71 13.25 -15.27
C TYR A 75 -5.81 12.28 -14.82
N THR A 76 -5.45 11.00 -14.73
CA THR A 76 -6.31 9.95 -14.17
C THR A 76 -6.31 9.99 -12.64
N ASP A 77 -7.35 9.45 -12.00
CA ASP A 77 -7.42 9.34 -10.53
C ASP A 77 -6.22 8.60 -9.94
N ALA A 78 -5.75 7.54 -10.64
CA ALA A 78 -4.53 6.83 -10.27
C ALA A 78 -3.27 7.73 -10.27
N SER A 79 -3.18 8.69 -11.18
CA SER A 79 -2.06 9.63 -11.25
C SER A 79 -2.10 10.64 -10.11
N TYR A 80 -3.28 11.15 -9.76
CA TYR A 80 -3.45 12.02 -8.58
C TYR A 80 -3.03 11.31 -7.30
N ARG A 81 -3.48 10.07 -7.10
CA ARG A 81 -3.04 9.23 -5.97
C ARG A 81 -1.54 9.02 -5.98
N ALA A 82 -0.94 8.75 -7.13
CA ALA A 82 0.51 8.58 -7.23
C ALA A 82 1.28 9.85 -6.83
N TYR A 83 0.82 11.04 -7.23
CA TYR A 83 1.43 12.30 -6.82
C TYR A 83 1.25 12.57 -5.32
N GLU A 84 0.05 12.32 -4.78
CA GLU A 84 -0.23 12.44 -3.34
C GLU A 84 0.73 11.59 -2.50
N LEU A 85 0.88 10.30 -2.83
CA LEU A 85 1.79 9.40 -2.11
C LEU A 85 3.25 9.86 -2.21
N ARG A 86 3.68 10.38 -3.36
CA ARG A 86 5.05 10.89 -3.56
C ARG A 86 5.32 12.11 -2.70
N ILE A 87 4.40 13.07 -2.68
CA ILE A 87 4.53 14.29 -1.87
C ILE A 87 4.53 13.91 -0.38
N LYS A 88 3.55 13.15 0.10
CA LYS A 88 3.50 12.67 1.50
C LYS A 88 4.82 12.00 1.92
N ARG A 89 5.38 11.15 1.04
CA ARG A 89 6.67 10.48 1.29
C ARG A 89 7.84 11.45 1.35
N ALA A 90 7.96 12.37 0.40
CA ALA A 90 9.05 13.35 0.38
C ALA A 90 9.03 14.26 1.61
N ILE A 91 7.84 14.75 1.99
CA ILE A 91 7.65 15.58 3.19
C ILE A 91 8.04 14.80 4.45
N SER A 92 7.59 13.56 4.57
CA SER A 92 7.97 12.69 5.69
C SER A 92 9.49 12.53 5.79
N TRP A 93 10.17 12.31 4.66
CA TRP A 93 11.63 12.20 4.64
C TRP A 93 12.32 13.50 5.08
N TYR A 94 11.79 14.63 4.65
CA TYR A 94 12.33 15.94 5.00
C TYR A 94 12.12 16.27 6.48
N LYS A 95 10.93 16.03 7.03
CA LYS A 95 10.65 16.19 8.46
C LYS A 95 11.59 15.33 9.33
N ASN A 96 11.84 14.09 8.90
CA ASN A 96 12.79 13.22 9.59
C ASN A 96 14.23 13.74 9.49
N PHE A 97 14.63 14.31 8.36
CA PHE A 97 15.94 14.95 8.19
C PHE A 97 16.10 16.20 9.06
N LEU A 98 15.07 17.06 9.15
CA LEU A 98 15.09 18.25 10.01
C LEU A 98 15.16 17.87 11.50
N SER A 99 14.48 16.78 11.89
CA SER A 99 14.51 16.28 13.27
C SER A 99 15.83 15.57 13.59
N ASN A 100 16.43 14.88 12.62
CA ASN A 100 17.67 14.11 12.77
C ASN A 100 18.62 14.45 11.62
N PRO A 101 19.54 15.42 11.79
CA PRO A 101 20.47 15.81 10.74
C PRO A 101 21.36 14.62 10.37
N GLY A 102 21.34 14.23 9.09
CA GLY A 102 22.05 13.05 8.59
C GLY A 102 21.20 11.78 8.49
N TRP A 103 19.91 11.84 8.85
CA TRP A 103 18.96 10.79 8.53
C TRP A 103 18.78 10.65 7.01
N TYR A 104 18.67 9.41 6.55
CA TYR A 104 18.35 9.10 5.16
C TYR A 104 17.44 7.88 5.07
N PRO A 105 16.65 7.75 4.00
CA PRO A 105 15.77 6.61 3.81
C PRO A 105 16.60 5.35 3.60
N LYS A 106 16.43 4.34 4.46
CA LYS A 106 16.99 3.00 4.20
C LYS A 106 16.13 2.36 3.11
N GLU A 107 16.71 2.21 1.92
CA GLU A 107 16.05 1.53 0.80
C GLU A 107 15.62 0.13 1.24
N ARG A 108 14.31 -0.10 1.33
CA ARG A 108 13.77 -1.43 1.58
C ARG A 108 14.03 -2.23 0.30
N GLN A 109 15.08 -3.06 0.33
CA GLN A 109 15.39 -4.00 -0.74
C GLN A 109 14.13 -4.82 -1.03
N ARG A 110 13.41 -4.47 -2.11
CA ARG A 110 12.37 -5.33 -2.65
C ARG A 110 13.09 -6.57 -3.14
N THR A 111 12.92 -7.68 -2.45
CA THR A 111 13.39 -8.99 -2.90
C THR A 111 12.88 -9.20 -4.31
N SER A 112 13.79 -9.18 -5.28
CA SER A 112 13.50 -9.42 -6.68
C SER A 112 12.95 -10.83 -6.82
N LYS A 113 11.68 -10.94 -7.20
CA LYS A 113 11.12 -12.20 -7.67
C LYS A 113 11.87 -12.54 -8.97
N VAL A 114 12.78 -13.50 -8.88
CA VAL A 114 13.52 -14.06 -10.02
C VAL A 114 12.50 -14.55 -11.03
N SER A 115 12.43 -13.86 -12.17
CA SER A 115 11.75 -14.34 -13.37
C SER A 115 12.63 -15.43 -14.00
N ASN A 116 12.44 -16.69 -13.59
CA ASN A 116 13.00 -17.80 -14.35
C ASN A 116 12.09 -18.05 -15.54
N GLY A 117 12.66 -17.83 -16.73
CA GLY A 117 12.04 -18.09 -18.01
C GLY A 117 11.74 -19.57 -18.19
N GLY A 118 10.54 -19.85 -18.67
CA GLY A 118 10.13 -21.13 -19.21
C GLY A 118 9.28 -20.87 -20.44
N LYS A 119 9.79 -21.31 -21.59
CA LYS A 119 9.20 -21.30 -22.94
C LYS A 119 7.70 -21.62 -22.96
N THR A 120 7.00 -20.99 -23.91
CA THR A 120 5.68 -21.39 -24.43
C THR A 120 5.67 -22.87 -24.87
N PRO A 121 4.49 -23.52 -24.91
CA PRO A 121 3.76 -23.52 -26.17
C PRO A 121 2.24 -23.35 -26.03
N ASN A 122 1.70 -22.56 -26.96
CA ASN A 122 0.53 -22.83 -27.80
C ASN A 122 -0.74 -23.45 -27.19
N SER A 123 -1.84 -22.71 -27.29
CA SER A 123 -3.10 -23.12 -27.96
C SER A 123 -4.15 -22.11 -27.50
N ASP A 124 -4.49 -21.15 -28.36
CA ASP A 124 -5.72 -21.23 -29.15
C ASP A 124 -6.93 -21.63 -28.32
N SER A 125 -7.76 -20.65 -27.94
CA SER A 125 -9.13 -20.56 -28.45
C SER A 125 -10.03 -19.62 -27.62
N ASN A 126 -10.82 -18.85 -28.37
CA ASN A 126 -12.09 -18.20 -28.02
C ASN A 126 -12.13 -17.15 -26.91
N ARG A 127 -12.21 -15.86 -27.27
CA ARG A 127 -13.44 -15.14 -27.64
C ARG A 127 -14.56 -15.23 -26.58
N LEU A 128 -14.78 -14.09 -25.93
CA LEU A 128 -16.02 -13.30 -25.84
C LEU A 128 -17.38 -13.98 -25.55
N CYS A 129 -18.20 -13.19 -24.84
CA CYS A 129 -19.66 -13.22 -24.73
C CYS A 129 -20.23 -14.07 -23.57
N ARG A 130 -20.88 -13.44 -22.59
CA ARG A 130 -22.30 -12.97 -22.59
C ARG A 130 -23.21 -14.09 -22.08
N GLY A 131 -23.92 -13.84 -20.98
CA GLY A 131 -25.02 -14.72 -20.58
C GLY A 131 -25.51 -14.51 -19.15
N GLU A 132 -26.35 -13.52 -18.94
CA GLU A 132 -27.37 -13.53 -17.88
C GLU A 132 -28.28 -14.76 -18.02
N LYS A 133 -28.69 -15.38 -16.90
CA LYS A 133 -30.10 -15.65 -16.55
C LYS A 133 -30.25 -16.40 -15.20
N LYS A 134 -30.74 -15.66 -14.20
CA LYS A 134 -32.00 -15.88 -13.45
C LYS A 134 -32.50 -17.33 -13.30
N ARG A 135 -32.63 -17.80 -12.05
CA ARG A 135 -33.84 -18.49 -11.55
C ARG A 135 -34.10 -18.20 -10.06
N LEU A 136 -35.37 -17.91 -9.79
CA LEU A 136 -36.02 -17.76 -8.49
C LEU A 136 -36.35 -19.13 -7.88
N GLY A 137 -36.39 -19.20 -6.54
CA GLY A 137 -37.00 -20.29 -5.77
C GLY A 137 -37.09 -19.94 -4.27
N VAL A 138 -38.31 -19.73 -3.78
CA VAL A 138 -38.79 -19.50 -2.39
C VAL A 138 -40.13 -20.30 -2.31
N PRO A 139 -40.73 -20.74 -1.17
CA PRO A 139 -40.47 -20.59 0.28
C PRO A 139 -40.58 -21.89 1.15
N GLY A 140 -40.33 -21.75 2.45
CA GLY A 140 -41.05 -22.43 3.56
C GLY A 140 -40.20 -23.44 4.36
N ALA A 141 -40.27 -23.57 5.69
CA ALA A 141 -40.88 -22.84 6.80
C ALA A 141 -40.37 -23.46 8.11
N ALA A 142 -40.33 -22.64 9.18
CA ALA A 142 -40.46 -22.97 10.60
C ALA A 142 -39.37 -23.80 11.34
N GLY A 143 -38.87 -23.23 12.44
CA GLY A 143 -38.29 -23.99 13.56
C GLY A 143 -37.20 -23.29 14.38
N LYS A 144 -37.63 -22.39 15.28
CA LYS A 144 -37.00 -21.94 16.54
C LYS A 144 -35.62 -22.52 16.91
N ASP A 145 -34.64 -21.64 17.12
CA ASP A 145 -34.15 -21.35 18.47
C ASP A 145 -33.34 -20.05 18.49
N SER A 146 -33.67 -19.23 19.47
CA SER A 146 -33.07 -17.93 19.71
C SER A 146 -31.94 -18.12 20.72
N ILE A 147 -30.70 -18.05 20.25
CA ILE A 147 -29.54 -17.90 21.12
C ILE A 147 -28.80 -16.62 20.72
N ARG A 148 -29.20 -15.60 21.47
CA ARG A 148 -28.42 -14.49 22.03
C ARG A 148 -27.02 -14.27 21.42
N VAL A 149 -26.91 -13.10 20.81
CA VAL A 149 -25.69 -12.35 20.56
C VAL A 149 -24.88 -12.25 21.85
N GLU A 150 -23.69 -12.85 21.87
CA GLU A 150 -22.60 -12.41 22.74
C GLU A 150 -21.46 -11.91 21.86
N GLU A 151 -21.52 -10.60 21.65
CA GLU A 151 -20.41 -9.71 21.38
C GLU A 151 -19.34 -9.94 22.44
N GLN A 152 -18.27 -10.65 22.07
CA GLN A 152 -17.00 -10.54 22.77
C GLN A 152 -16.02 -9.86 21.81
N GLY A 153 -15.96 -8.53 21.96
CA GLY A 153 -14.99 -7.67 21.33
C GLY A 153 -13.59 -8.06 21.77
N HIS A 154 -12.82 -8.61 20.84
CA HIS A 154 -11.38 -8.47 20.86
C HIS A 154 -11.04 -7.40 19.84
N ASP A 155 -10.54 -6.28 20.34
CA ASP A 155 -9.96 -5.17 19.58
C ASP A 155 -9.15 -5.67 18.40
N THR A 156 -9.74 -5.70 17.21
CA THR A 156 -8.98 -5.88 15.98
C THR A 156 -8.41 -4.52 15.59
N PRO A 157 -7.08 -4.32 15.65
CA PRO A 157 -6.49 -3.21 14.91
C PRO A 157 -6.94 -3.35 13.45
N ILE A 158 -7.28 -2.22 12.82
CA ILE A 158 -7.74 -2.13 11.44
C ILE A 158 -6.59 -2.60 10.52
N ILE A 159 -6.45 -3.91 10.38
CA ILE A 159 -5.54 -4.57 9.47
C ILE A 159 -6.42 -5.03 8.30
N ASP A 160 -6.13 -4.57 7.09
CA ASP A 160 -6.76 -5.00 5.83
C ASP A 160 -6.51 -6.51 5.60
N ALA A 161 -7.31 -7.33 6.29
CA ALA A 161 -7.19 -8.78 6.35
C ALA A 161 -8.44 -9.45 5.75
N ILE A 162 -8.21 -10.42 4.87
CA ILE A 162 -9.24 -11.21 4.20
C ILE A 162 -9.46 -12.48 5.02
N ALA A 163 -10.72 -12.81 5.29
CA ALA A 163 -11.11 -14.04 5.97
C ALA A 163 -11.30 -15.18 4.96
N TYR A 164 -10.55 -16.26 5.11
CA TYR A 164 -10.60 -17.46 4.27
C TYR A 164 -11.23 -18.63 5.04
N PRO A 165 -12.35 -19.21 4.55
CA PRO A 165 -12.88 -20.44 5.12
C PRO A 165 -11.99 -21.62 4.69
N PHE A 166 -11.49 -22.38 5.67
CA PHE A 166 -10.65 -23.55 5.46
C PHE A 166 -11.35 -24.79 6.04
N PRO A 167 -11.78 -25.75 5.19
CA PRO A 167 -12.43 -26.96 5.65
C PRO A 167 -11.41 -27.89 6.33
N LEU A 168 -11.76 -28.37 7.53
CA LEU A 168 -11.00 -29.37 8.26
C LEU A 168 -11.55 -30.77 7.98
N MET A 169 -10.71 -31.80 8.14
CA MET A 169 -11.10 -33.19 7.86
C MET A 169 -12.24 -33.73 8.76
N ASN A 170 -12.46 -33.11 9.92
CA ASN A 170 -13.55 -33.43 10.84
C ASN A 170 -14.90 -32.81 10.45
N GLY A 171 -15.01 -32.21 9.26
CA GLY A 171 -16.24 -31.57 8.76
C GLY A 171 -16.51 -30.18 9.34
N LYS A 172 -15.63 -29.64 10.19
CA LYS A 172 -15.71 -28.26 10.68
C LYS A 172 -14.96 -27.31 9.75
N THR A 173 -15.34 -26.03 9.75
CA THR A 173 -14.68 -24.98 8.95
C THR A 173 -13.93 -24.03 9.87
N ALA A 174 -12.61 -23.96 9.73
CA ALA A 174 -11.80 -22.93 10.35
C ALA A 174 -11.87 -21.64 9.53
N ARG A 175 -11.72 -20.48 10.18
CA ARG A 175 -11.57 -19.18 9.49
C ARG A 175 -10.16 -18.69 9.71
N ILE A 176 -9.42 -18.47 8.62
CA ILE A 176 -8.06 -17.96 8.67
C ILE A 176 -8.09 -16.52 8.19
N TYR A 177 -7.67 -15.59 9.04
CA TYR A 177 -7.55 -14.17 8.69
C TYR A 177 -6.14 -13.91 8.16
N MET A 178 -6.02 -13.46 6.92
CA MET A 178 -4.73 -13.18 6.30
C MET A 178 -4.66 -11.76 5.73
N PRO A 179 -3.57 -11.02 5.95
CA PRO A 179 -3.38 -9.70 5.37
C PRO A 179 -3.24 -9.76 3.86
N ARG A 180 -3.55 -8.67 3.15
CA ARG A 180 -3.32 -8.60 1.70
C ARG A 180 -1.83 -8.72 1.37
N GLY A 181 -1.49 -9.67 0.49
CA GLY A 181 -0.12 -9.86 0.00
C GLY A 181 0.74 -10.90 0.73
N VAL A 182 0.15 -11.92 1.35
CA VAL A 182 0.89 -13.05 1.92
C VAL A 182 1.80 -13.70 0.87
N THR A 183 3.09 -13.83 1.18
CA THR A 183 4.07 -14.43 0.28
C THR A 183 4.23 -15.93 0.51
N LYS A 184 4.80 -16.67 -0.45
CA LYS A 184 5.05 -18.12 -0.30
C LYS A 184 5.94 -18.43 0.91
N SER A 185 6.93 -17.59 1.19
CA SER A 185 7.80 -17.73 2.36
C SER A 185 7.04 -17.53 3.68
N ASP A 186 6.01 -16.67 3.68
CA ASP A 186 5.16 -16.47 4.85
C ASP A 186 4.19 -17.64 5.04
N VAL A 187 3.64 -18.19 3.94
CA VAL A 187 2.85 -19.43 4.00
C VAL A 187 3.70 -20.60 4.51
N GLN A 188 4.95 -20.72 4.06
CA GLN A 188 5.85 -21.77 4.52
C GLN A 188 6.18 -21.63 6.01
N ARG A 189 6.44 -20.40 6.47
CA ARG A 189 6.63 -20.12 7.90
C ARG A 189 5.37 -20.39 8.72
N LEU A 190 4.20 -20.03 8.20
CA LEU A 190 2.91 -20.35 8.82
C LEU A 190 2.67 -21.86 8.89
N ALA A 191 3.02 -22.61 7.84
CA ALA A 191 2.91 -24.07 7.83
C ALA A 191 3.80 -24.69 8.90
N ILE A 192 5.08 -24.30 8.96
CA ILE A 192 6.01 -24.75 10.01
C ILE A 192 5.49 -24.38 11.40
N PHE A 193 4.97 -23.18 11.56
CA PHE A 193 4.40 -22.74 12.82
C PHE A 193 3.16 -23.56 13.23
N LEU A 194 2.25 -23.82 12.28
CA LEU A 194 1.07 -24.63 12.52
C LEU A 194 1.44 -26.09 12.83
N GLU A 195 2.43 -26.65 12.13
CA GLU A 195 2.99 -27.98 12.41
C GLU A 195 3.57 -28.06 13.83
N ALA A 196 4.30 -27.04 14.26
CA ALA A 196 4.86 -26.97 15.62
C ALA A 196 3.80 -26.82 16.72
N LEU A 197 2.61 -26.30 16.38
CA LEU A 197 1.47 -26.19 17.30
C LEU A 197 0.62 -27.46 17.36
N VAL A 198 0.85 -28.45 16.48
CA VAL A 198 0.15 -29.72 16.55
C VAL A 198 0.61 -30.47 17.80
N ILE A 199 -0.19 -30.40 18.84
CA ILE A 199 -0.10 -31.33 19.96
C ILE A 199 -0.66 -32.64 19.42
N GLU A 200 0.21 -33.64 19.22
CA GLU A 200 -0.23 -35.01 18.98
C GLU A 200 -1.17 -35.38 20.12
N GLN A 201 -2.46 -35.60 19.81
CA GLN A 201 -3.33 -36.21 20.79
C GLN A 201 -2.85 -37.64 20.93
N ASP A 202 -2.12 -37.91 22.02
CA ASP A 202 -1.77 -39.26 22.45
C ASP A 202 -3.02 -40.11 22.35
N LYS A 203 -3.03 -40.98 21.34
CA LYS A 203 -4.08 -41.95 21.12
C LYS A 203 -3.86 -43.08 22.12
N ASP A 204 -4.16 -42.80 23.38
CA ASP A 204 -4.32 -43.84 24.40
C ASP A 204 -5.63 -44.59 24.13
N ARG A 205 -5.55 -45.63 23.30
CA ARG A 205 -6.27 -46.90 23.45
C ARG A 205 -5.92 -47.94 22.40
#